data_AF-A0AAV0UQ55-F1
#
_entry.id   AF-A0AAV0UQ55-F1
#
_cell.length_a   1.000
_cell.length_b   1.000
_cell.length_c   1.000
_cell.angle_alpha   90.00
_cell.angle_beta   90.00
_cell.angle_gamma   90.00
#
_symmetry.space_group_name_H-M   'P 1'
#
loop_
_entity.id
_entity.type
_entity.pdbx_description
1 polymer ?
#
loop_
_entity_poly.entity_id
_entity_poly.type
_entity_poly.pdbx_seq_one_letter_code
_entity_poly.pdbx_strand_id
1 'polypeptide(L)'
;MPLEDVLQLVQAEVQTKTLRASTVRHAVDSFYFYCAQRVEKVELTDAFRRQVLRYFIQELFVDDLARPFVLGQSLNEAVFGSIIKLYLAGGDVEAAWMLVHRLMRAVRRVNELEAPKLHFRTVGPLLEHECRLDEFQSAYSKWQQLKQHGIEWTNAMEDALVHMVIACVKHNERQRNSLSETVEEENSRDLHFHDQMTSLLHDLQLTCREVSPLNVDRLQRVFRAAGYVVKTVPSDARMRSRCPGCGHVLGKQEMLDSEREHMLSAIGSRRSKVPPENTVKEYLEPFENWLMLRHEEFKLKTLAEGAAASKYLHYVLDGPNIAYINQNFGAGTYRLDQVDAVARQLQAQGHLVSITMPAAYLADKFVVRIRTKHYKEMRRQGKFVTRERTAEEKAILARWYNEDMIYSCRTDFLSDDLFWLYASVLMGRQGRVVTNDQGRDHVFALLNSHTTTGEGSRSHKSGKASLHPSSDHLGIANISLDLLARWRDLAIVNIEIKHEEVEHSAAAGCDPTALIPVESIRLLHPQPFSRVPQVTAPRHFHFPIADQAASTEHRSQVQQKRTRWLCAYREDAMN
;
A
#
# COMPACT_ATOMS: atom_id res chain seq x y z
N MET A 1 33.44 26.22 10.16
CA MET A 1 33.82 27.27 9.20
C MET A 1 32.57 28.08 8.86
N PRO A 2 32.66 29.43 8.79
CA PRO A 2 31.59 30.27 8.23
C PRO A 2 31.18 29.81 6.82
N LEU A 3 29.91 29.96 6.44
CA LEU A 3 29.44 29.47 5.13
C LEU A 3 30.01 30.30 3.98
N GLU A 4 30.32 31.56 4.24
CA GLU A 4 30.95 32.51 3.33
C GLU A 4 32.32 32.00 2.86
N ASP A 5 33.14 31.51 3.80
CA ASP A 5 34.45 30.93 3.50
C ASP A 5 34.31 29.59 2.77
N VAL A 6 33.31 28.78 3.15
CA VAL A 6 33.02 27.50 2.48
C VAL A 6 32.56 27.73 1.03
N LEU A 7 31.78 28.78 0.76
CA LEU A 7 31.35 29.10 -0.61
C LEU A 7 32.55 29.36 -1.53
N GLN A 8 33.57 30.08 -1.05
CA GLN A 8 34.79 30.32 -1.83
C GLN A 8 35.55 29.03 -2.14
N LEU A 9 35.63 28.12 -1.17
CA LEU A 9 36.25 26.81 -1.37
C LEU A 9 35.47 25.95 -2.37
N VAL A 10 34.13 25.94 -2.28
CA VAL A 10 33.27 25.24 -3.24
C VAL A 10 33.45 25.81 -4.65
N GLN A 11 33.51 27.14 -4.79
CA GLN A 11 33.74 27.81 -6.07
C GLN A 11 35.07 27.41 -6.71
N ALA A 12 36.16 27.46 -5.94
CA ALA A 12 37.49 27.07 -6.41
C ALA A 12 37.54 25.57 -6.78
N GLU A 13 36.91 24.71 -5.98
CA GLU A 13 36.90 23.27 -6.24
C GLU A 13 36.10 22.92 -7.50
N VAL A 14 34.95 23.56 -7.75
CA VAL A 14 34.15 23.36 -8.97
C VAL A 14 34.87 23.87 -10.22
N GLN A 15 35.60 24.98 -10.11
CA GLN A 15 36.41 25.54 -11.21
C GLN A 15 37.60 24.63 -11.57
N THR A 16 38.23 24.03 -10.56
CA THR A 16 39.42 23.16 -10.75
C THR A 16 39.04 21.72 -11.10
N LYS A 17 37.94 21.21 -10.54
CA LYS A 17 37.46 19.84 -10.71
C LYS A 17 35.98 19.88 -11.08
N THR A 18 35.65 19.35 -12.26
CA THR A 18 34.27 19.32 -12.76
C THR A 18 33.31 18.60 -11.79
N LEU A 19 32.02 18.98 -11.80
CA LEU A 19 30.95 18.34 -11.00
C LEU A 19 30.75 16.83 -11.27
N ARG A 20 31.41 16.28 -12.30
CA ARG A 20 31.49 14.84 -12.55
C ARG A 20 32.29 14.10 -11.48
N ALA A 21 33.19 14.78 -10.77
CA ALA A 21 33.90 14.21 -9.63
C ALA A 21 32.94 14.05 -8.43
N SER A 22 32.77 12.81 -7.95
CA SER A 22 31.83 12.48 -6.87
C SER A 22 32.09 13.28 -5.57
N THR A 23 33.36 13.48 -5.21
CA THR A 23 33.76 14.23 -4.01
C THR A 23 33.35 15.69 -4.07
N VAL A 24 33.53 16.34 -5.22
CA VAL A 24 33.13 17.74 -5.44
C VAL A 24 31.62 17.88 -5.39
N ARG A 25 30.89 16.94 -6.01
CA ARG A 25 29.42 16.91 -5.97
C ARG A 25 28.89 16.76 -4.55
N HIS A 26 29.45 15.85 -3.74
CA HIS A 26 29.06 15.69 -2.34
C HIS A 26 29.34 16.94 -1.49
N ALA A 27 30.44 17.65 -1.77
CA ALA A 27 30.75 18.91 -1.09
C ALA A 27 29.74 20.00 -1.44
N VAL A 28 29.38 20.13 -2.73
CA VAL A 28 28.33 21.04 -3.20
C VAL A 28 26.99 20.70 -2.55
N ASP A 29 26.58 19.43 -2.57
CA ASP A 29 25.32 18.99 -1.97
C ASP A 29 25.24 19.32 -0.48
N SER A 30 26.31 19.02 0.25
CA SER A 30 26.41 19.30 1.68
C SER A 30 26.33 20.80 1.96
N PHE A 31 27.04 21.61 1.17
CA PHE A 31 27.01 23.08 1.31
C PHE A 31 25.58 23.63 1.16
N TYR A 32 24.87 23.26 0.09
CA TYR A 32 23.50 23.76 -0.11
C TYR A 32 22.52 23.23 0.93
N PHE A 33 22.69 21.99 1.39
CA PHE A 33 21.91 21.45 2.50
C PHE A 33 22.09 22.26 3.79
N TYR A 34 23.33 22.62 4.16
CA TYR A 34 23.59 23.47 5.32
C TYR A 34 23.06 24.89 5.16
N CYS A 35 23.15 25.48 3.96
CA CYS A 35 22.53 26.77 3.66
C CYS A 35 21.01 26.73 3.91
N ALA A 36 20.32 25.68 3.45
CA ALA A 36 18.88 25.52 3.67
C ALA A 36 18.55 25.37 5.17
N GLN A 37 19.33 24.60 5.94
CA GLN A 37 19.14 24.46 7.39
C GLN A 37 19.32 25.77 8.15
N ARG A 38 20.32 26.59 7.77
CA ARG A 38 20.56 27.89 8.43
C ARG A 38 19.47 28.91 8.12
N VAL A 39 18.94 28.88 6.90
CA VAL A 39 17.80 29.72 6.53
C VAL A 39 16.55 29.40 7.34
N GLU A 40 16.25 28.12 7.57
CA GLU A 40 15.12 27.72 8.44
C GLU A 40 15.26 28.24 9.88
N LYS A 41 16.49 28.45 10.35
CA LYS A 41 16.79 29.01 11.68
C LYS A 41 16.93 30.54 11.69
N VAL A 42 16.73 31.21 10.56
CA VAL A 42 16.93 32.67 10.40
C VAL A 42 18.39 33.09 10.68
N GLU A 43 19.35 32.20 10.41
CA GLU A 43 20.79 32.40 10.65
C GLU A 43 21.56 32.81 9.38
N LEU A 44 20.88 33.05 8.26
CA LEU A 44 21.49 33.41 6.98
C LEU A 44 21.10 34.84 6.56
N THR A 45 22.07 35.67 6.19
CA THR A 45 21.80 37.04 5.71
C THR A 45 21.19 37.02 4.30
N ASP A 46 20.29 37.95 3.99
CA ASP A 46 19.64 38.03 2.67
C ASP A 46 20.67 38.30 1.54
N ALA A 47 21.69 39.11 1.82
CA ALA A 47 22.76 39.40 0.88
C ALA A 47 23.51 38.12 0.48
N PHE A 48 23.90 37.30 1.47
CA PHE A 48 24.58 36.03 1.22
C PHE A 48 23.66 35.01 0.55
N ARG A 49 22.40 34.92 0.97
CA ARG A 49 21.38 34.08 0.30
C ARG A 49 21.28 34.38 -1.20
N ARG A 50 21.18 35.66 -1.58
CA ARG A 50 21.14 36.08 -3.00
C ARG A 50 22.43 35.79 -3.74
N GLN A 51 23.58 35.83 -3.07
CA GLN A 51 24.88 35.46 -3.67
C GLN A 51 24.93 33.96 -3.99
N VAL A 52 24.53 33.12 -3.02
CA VAL A 52 24.45 31.66 -3.18
C VAL A 52 23.48 31.28 -4.31
N LEU A 53 22.30 31.89 -4.37
CA LEU A 53 21.32 31.65 -5.43
C LEU A 53 21.82 32.06 -6.82
N ARG A 54 22.50 33.21 -6.93
CA ARG A 54 23.09 33.67 -8.19
C ARG A 54 24.16 32.71 -8.70
N TYR A 55 25.06 32.28 -7.82
CA TYR A 55 26.09 31.31 -8.17
C TYR A 55 25.47 29.99 -8.67
N PHE A 56 24.42 29.49 -8.01
CA PHE A 56 23.73 28.28 -8.46
C PHE A 56 23.18 28.41 -9.89
N ILE A 57 22.44 29.48 -10.19
CA ILE A 57 21.84 29.66 -11.52
C ILE A 57 22.90 29.86 -12.61
N GLN A 58 23.92 30.67 -12.33
CA GLN A 58 24.86 31.13 -13.36
C GLN A 58 25.95 30.11 -13.66
N GLU A 59 26.38 29.34 -12.65
CA GLU A 59 27.57 28.50 -12.76
C GLU A 59 27.27 27.00 -12.62
N LEU A 60 26.29 26.62 -11.78
CA LEU A 60 26.04 25.21 -11.47
C LEU A 60 24.90 24.60 -12.30
N PHE A 61 23.82 25.35 -12.54
CA PHE A 61 22.65 24.90 -13.28
C PHE A 61 22.48 25.65 -14.60
N VAL A 62 23.45 25.45 -15.49
CA VAL A 62 23.45 25.95 -16.87
C VAL A 62 22.92 24.85 -17.79
N ASP A 63 21.77 25.10 -18.41
CA ASP A 63 21.17 24.22 -19.44
C ASP A 63 21.48 24.82 -20.82
N ASP A 64 22.61 24.42 -21.40
CA ASP A 64 23.08 24.85 -22.72
C ASP A 64 22.99 23.68 -23.72
N LEU A 65 22.66 23.99 -24.97
CA LEU A 65 22.58 23.03 -26.08
C LEU A 65 23.91 22.31 -26.31
N ALA A 66 25.04 22.94 -25.99
CA ALA A 66 26.37 22.35 -26.16
C ALA A 66 26.76 21.36 -25.04
N ARG A 67 26.13 21.44 -23.86
CA ARG A 67 26.43 20.59 -22.70
C ARG A 67 25.14 20.26 -21.94
N PRO A 68 24.44 19.19 -22.32
CA PRO A 68 23.16 18.85 -21.71
C PRO A 68 23.32 18.54 -20.21
N PHE A 69 22.45 19.12 -19.39
CA PHE A 69 22.40 18.83 -17.96
C PHE A 69 21.87 17.41 -17.73
N VAL A 70 22.63 16.60 -16.97
CA VAL A 70 22.22 15.24 -16.60
C VAL A 70 22.04 15.16 -15.08
N LEU A 71 20.80 14.97 -14.63
CA LEU A 71 20.47 14.84 -13.21
C LEU A 71 21.21 13.64 -12.59
N GLY A 72 21.77 13.81 -11.41
CA GLY A 72 22.57 12.81 -10.70
C GLY A 72 24.04 12.73 -11.14
N GLN A 73 24.37 13.14 -12.37
CA GLN A 73 25.76 13.24 -12.85
C GLN A 73 26.34 14.64 -12.69
N SER A 74 25.55 15.67 -13.03
CA SER A 74 25.91 17.08 -12.86
C SER A 74 25.62 17.55 -11.44
N LEU A 75 24.40 17.36 -10.97
CA LEU A 75 23.97 17.72 -9.61
C LEU A 75 22.96 16.69 -9.10
N ASN A 76 22.93 16.48 -7.79
CA ASN A 76 21.91 15.65 -7.16
C ASN A 76 20.61 16.44 -6.97
N GLU A 77 19.47 15.74 -7.07
CA GLU A 77 18.15 16.38 -6.96
C GLU A 77 17.93 17.07 -5.60
N ALA A 78 18.53 16.55 -4.54
CA ALA A 78 18.46 17.13 -3.19
C ALA A 78 18.95 18.59 -3.11
N VAL A 79 19.87 18.98 -4.01
CA VAL A 79 20.33 20.37 -4.11
C VAL A 79 19.20 21.28 -4.54
N PHE A 80 18.40 20.86 -5.53
CA PHE A 80 17.26 21.64 -6.01
C PHE A 80 16.23 21.86 -4.90
N GLY A 81 15.95 20.84 -4.09
CA GLY A 81 15.11 21.00 -2.89
C GLY A 81 15.66 22.02 -1.90
N SER A 82 16.99 22.07 -1.74
CA SER A 82 17.66 23.05 -0.86
C SER A 82 17.58 24.47 -1.44
N ILE A 83 17.82 24.64 -2.74
CA ILE A 83 17.70 25.92 -3.45
C ILE A 83 16.27 26.47 -3.39
N ILE A 84 15.27 25.60 -3.56
CA ILE A 84 13.86 25.97 -3.44
C ILE A 84 13.57 26.56 -2.07
N LYS A 85 14.07 25.93 -0.98
CA LYS A 85 13.95 26.48 0.37
C LYS A 85 14.61 27.86 0.51
N LEU A 86 15.76 28.07 -0.13
CA LEU A 86 16.43 29.38 -0.14
C LEU A 86 15.61 30.46 -0.86
N TYR A 87 14.96 30.14 -2.00
CA TYR A 87 14.04 31.08 -2.67
C TYR A 87 12.83 31.40 -1.80
N LEU A 88 12.19 30.37 -1.23
CA LEU A 88 11.00 30.51 -0.39
C LEU A 88 11.25 31.40 0.83
N ALA A 89 12.44 31.31 1.44
CA ALA A 89 12.79 32.15 2.57
C ALA A 89 12.92 33.64 2.26
N GLY A 90 13.10 34.01 0.98
CA GLY A 90 13.02 35.40 0.54
C GLY A 90 11.67 35.83 0.00
N GLY A 91 10.68 34.94 0.00
CA GLY A 91 9.40 35.17 -0.69
C GLY A 91 9.48 35.10 -2.21
N ASP A 92 10.59 34.61 -2.79
CA ASP A 92 10.80 34.54 -4.24
C ASP A 92 10.12 33.30 -4.86
N VAL A 93 8.81 33.14 -4.65
CA VAL A 93 8.05 31.93 -5.01
C VAL A 93 8.06 31.65 -6.52
N GLU A 94 7.94 32.70 -7.34
CA GLU A 94 7.95 32.56 -8.80
C GLU A 94 9.30 32.08 -9.33
N ALA A 95 10.40 32.58 -8.75
CA ALA A 95 11.75 32.13 -9.11
C ALA A 95 11.97 30.65 -8.79
N ALA A 96 11.39 30.16 -7.68
CA ALA A 96 11.43 28.74 -7.34
C ALA A 96 10.64 27.88 -8.33
N TRP A 97 9.45 28.32 -8.76
CA TRP A 97 8.69 27.61 -9.80
C TRP A 97 9.39 27.61 -11.16
N MET A 98 9.99 28.74 -11.56
CA MET A 98 10.82 28.79 -12.76
C MET A 98 11.98 27.77 -12.70
N LEU A 99 12.60 27.60 -11.53
CA LEU A 99 13.65 26.59 -11.35
C LEU A 99 13.11 25.17 -11.56
N VAL A 100 11.94 24.84 -10.99
CA VAL A 100 11.29 23.53 -11.18
C VAL A 100 10.98 23.29 -12.66
N HIS A 101 10.38 24.26 -13.35
CA HIS A 101 10.08 24.13 -14.78
C HIS A 101 11.34 23.96 -15.64
N ARG A 102 12.43 24.69 -15.33
CA ARG A 102 13.72 24.50 -15.99
C ARG A 102 14.28 23.11 -15.74
N LEU A 103 14.23 22.61 -14.50
CA LEU A 103 14.67 21.26 -14.15
C LEU A 103 13.86 20.20 -14.91
N MET A 104 12.53 20.30 -14.90
CA MET A 104 11.67 19.36 -15.64
C MET A 104 11.96 19.35 -17.14
N ARG A 105 12.22 20.53 -17.73
CA ARG A 105 12.61 20.64 -19.15
C ARG A 105 13.96 19.97 -19.41
N ALA A 106 14.97 20.23 -18.57
CA ALA A 106 16.28 19.62 -18.71
C ALA A 106 16.23 18.09 -18.60
N VAL A 107 15.47 17.57 -17.64
CA VAL A 107 15.29 16.12 -17.44
C VAL A 107 14.57 15.45 -18.60
N ARG A 108 13.56 16.11 -19.19
CA ARG A 108 12.83 15.59 -20.36
C ARG A 108 13.66 15.57 -21.65
N ARG A 109 14.57 16.54 -21.83
CA ARG A 109 15.43 16.60 -23.03
C ARG A 109 16.40 15.44 -23.15
N VAL A 110 16.82 14.86 -22.02
CA VAL A 110 17.81 13.77 -22.00
C VAL A 110 17.16 12.42 -22.27
N ASN A 111 15.85 12.26 -22.06
CA ASN A 111 15.15 10.98 -22.17
C ASN A 111 13.74 11.18 -22.77
N GLU A 112 13.61 11.01 -24.09
CA GLU A 112 12.34 11.19 -24.82
C GLU A 112 11.33 10.05 -24.60
N LEU A 113 11.80 8.83 -24.26
CA LEU A 113 10.95 7.65 -24.11
C LEU A 113 10.39 7.46 -22.68
N GLU A 114 11.13 7.83 -21.63
CA GLU A 114 10.66 7.87 -20.24
C GLU A 114 11.46 8.91 -19.43
N ALA A 115 10.94 10.14 -19.34
CA ALA A 115 11.60 11.19 -18.56
C ALA A 115 11.56 10.84 -17.06
N PRO A 116 12.71 10.90 -16.34
CA PRO A 116 12.77 10.68 -14.90
C PRO A 116 11.77 11.60 -14.18
N LYS A 117 10.93 11.01 -13.31
CA LYS A 117 10.03 11.78 -12.44
C LYS A 117 10.85 12.44 -11.32
N LEU A 118 10.46 13.65 -10.95
CA LEU A 118 11.08 14.31 -9.79
C LEU A 118 10.56 13.69 -8.50
N HIS A 119 11.38 13.70 -7.46
CA HIS A 119 10.93 13.31 -6.13
C HIS A 119 10.05 14.42 -5.54
N PHE A 120 9.00 14.01 -4.82
CA PHE A 120 8.11 14.97 -4.17
C PHE A 120 8.81 15.91 -3.19
N ARG A 121 9.87 15.46 -2.51
CA ARG A 121 10.66 16.29 -1.59
C ARG A 121 11.22 17.57 -2.23
N THR A 122 11.36 17.60 -3.55
CA THR A 122 11.88 18.76 -4.29
C THR A 122 10.80 19.83 -4.45
N VAL A 123 9.57 19.45 -4.77
CA VAL A 123 8.45 20.36 -5.07
C VAL A 123 7.47 20.55 -3.91
N GLY A 124 7.41 19.62 -2.97
CA GLY A 124 6.52 19.64 -1.81
C GLY A 124 6.61 20.92 -0.99
N PRO A 125 7.83 21.44 -0.66
CA PRO A 125 7.97 22.70 0.06
C PRO A 125 7.32 23.91 -0.63
N LEU A 126 7.25 23.94 -1.97
CA LEU A 126 6.59 25.01 -2.73
C LEU A 126 5.08 24.98 -2.54
N LEU A 127 4.50 23.79 -2.71
CA LEU A 127 3.05 23.60 -2.53
C LEU A 127 2.63 23.92 -1.10
N GLU A 128 3.40 23.46 -0.10
CA GLU A 128 3.16 23.80 1.30
C GLU A 128 3.25 25.31 1.56
N HIS A 129 4.24 25.99 0.97
CA HIS A 129 4.42 27.43 1.14
C HIS A 129 3.25 28.22 0.54
N GLU A 130 2.82 27.91 -0.68
CA GLU A 130 1.63 28.55 -1.29
C GLU A 130 0.36 28.29 -0.48
N CYS A 131 0.18 27.07 0.04
CA CYS A 131 -0.94 26.75 0.93
C CYS A 131 -0.90 27.56 2.24
N ARG A 132 0.29 27.85 2.79
CA ARG A 132 0.45 28.68 3.99
C ARG A 132 0.17 30.16 3.73
N LEU A 133 0.43 30.65 2.52
CA LEU A 133 0.05 31.99 2.06
C LEU A 133 -1.42 32.08 1.65
N ASP A 134 -2.19 30.99 1.82
CA ASP A 134 -3.59 30.85 1.43
C ASP A 134 -3.85 31.05 -0.08
N GLU A 135 -2.84 30.83 -0.92
CA GLU A 135 -2.90 30.86 -2.38
C GLU A 135 -3.35 29.50 -2.95
N PHE A 136 -4.51 29.03 -2.50
CA PHE A 136 -5.00 27.68 -2.79
C PHE A 136 -5.15 27.39 -4.29
N GLN A 137 -5.75 28.31 -5.06
CA GLN A 137 -6.04 28.04 -6.48
C GLN A 137 -4.76 27.88 -7.31
N SER A 138 -3.72 28.67 -7.00
CA SER A 138 -2.38 28.55 -7.59
C SER A 138 -1.77 27.18 -7.25
N ALA A 139 -1.73 26.83 -5.96
CA ALA A 139 -1.18 25.58 -5.49
C ALA A 139 -1.92 24.35 -6.08
N TYR A 140 -3.26 24.41 -6.13
CA TYR A 140 -4.09 23.35 -6.70
C TYR A 140 -3.81 23.15 -8.19
N SER A 141 -3.82 24.22 -8.99
CA SER A 141 -3.50 24.15 -10.42
C SER A 141 -2.13 23.52 -10.68
N LYS A 142 -1.11 23.97 -9.93
CA LYS A 142 0.26 23.47 -10.06
C LYS A 142 0.37 22.00 -9.64
N TRP A 143 -0.32 21.60 -8.58
CA TRP A 143 -0.42 20.18 -8.19
C TRP A 143 -1.08 19.32 -9.27
N GLN A 144 -2.20 19.78 -9.88
CA GLN A 144 -2.85 19.05 -10.96
C GLN A 144 -1.91 18.83 -12.16
N GLN A 145 -1.07 19.82 -12.49
CA GLN A 145 -0.06 19.68 -13.55
C GLN A 145 1.06 18.69 -13.16
N LEU A 146 1.53 18.77 -11.91
CA LEU A 146 2.61 17.94 -11.41
C LEU A 146 2.26 16.46 -11.31
N LYS A 147 1.04 16.13 -10.85
CA LYS A 147 0.64 14.73 -10.63
C LYS A 147 0.46 13.91 -11.90
N GLN A 148 0.21 14.56 -13.05
CA GLN A 148 0.02 13.85 -14.32
C GLN A 148 1.35 13.27 -14.86
N HIS A 149 2.44 14.04 -14.83
CA HIS A 149 3.69 13.68 -15.53
C HIS A 149 4.97 14.19 -14.87
N GLY A 150 4.93 14.62 -13.61
CA GLY A 150 6.03 15.35 -12.97
C GLY A 150 6.65 14.67 -11.75
N ILE A 151 5.92 13.80 -11.04
CA ILE A 151 6.31 13.35 -9.70
C ILE A 151 6.04 11.86 -9.46
N GLU A 152 6.92 11.21 -8.70
CA GLU A 152 6.71 9.88 -8.12
C GLU A 152 5.87 9.94 -6.84
N TRP A 153 4.79 9.14 -6.77
CA TRP A 153 3.92 9.04 -5.59
C TRP A 153 4.63 8.38 -4.41
N THR A 154 4.62 9.05 -3.25
CA THR A 154 5.25 8.54 -2.03
C THR A 154 4.43 8.90 -0.79
N ASN A 155 4.56 8.11 0.29
CA ASN A 155 3.90 8.38 1.57
C ASN A 155 4.33 9.72 2.19
N ALA A 156 5.49 10.27 1.80
CA ALA A 156 5.99 11.57 2.25
C ALA A 156 5.11 12.75 1.78
N MET A 157 4.19 12.53 0.84
CA MET A 157 3.25 13.53 0.35
C MET A 157 2.12 13.87 1.33
N GLU A 158 1.91 13.07 2.39
CA GLU A 158 0.73 13.20 3.27
C GLU A 158 0.59 14.62 3.80
N ASP A 159 1.67 15.19 4.34
CA ASP A 159 1.65 16.51 4.98
C ASP A 159 1.24 17.61 4.00
N ALA A 160 1.82 17.62 2.81
CA ALA A 160 1.50 18.62 1.78
C ALA A 160 0.08 18.49 1.25
N LEU A 161 -0.41 17.27 1.00
CA LEU A 161 -1.79 17.03 0.55
C LEU A 161 -2.81 17.42 1.65
N VAL A 162 -2.49 17.16 2.92
CA VAL A 162 -3.31 17.64 4.04
C VAL A 162 -3.30 19.17 4.10
N HIS A 163 -2.17 19.84 3.89
CA HIS A 163 -2.11 21.29 3.80
C HIS A 163 -2.95 21.84 2.64
N MET A 164 -2.98 21.16 1.49
CA MET A 164 -3.84 21.51 0.37
C MET A 164 -5.32 21.36 0.71
N VAL A 165 -5.71 20.28 1.40
CA VAL A 165 -7.09 20.10 1.90
C VAL A 165 -7.46 21.24 2.87
N ILE A 166 -6.56 21.59 3.78
CA ILE A 166 -6.76 22.72 4.71
C ILE A 166 -6.92 24.04 3.97
N ALA A 167 -6.07 24.30 2.97
CA ALA A 167 -6.14 25.51 2.16
C ALA A 167 -7.44 25.57 1.33
N CYS A 168 -7.90 24.43 0.79
CA CYS A 168 -9.18 24.31 0.09
C CYS A 168 -10.36 24.71 0.99
N VAL A 169 -10.42 24.16 2.20
CA VAL A 169 -11.48 24.48 3.18
C VAL A 169 -11.46 25.96 3.56
N LYS A 170 -10.28 26.53 3.84
CA LYS A 170 -10.14 27.95 4.16
C LYS A 170 -10.55 28.86 3.00
N HIS A 171 -10.17 28.50 1.77
CA HIS A 171 -10.49 29.26 0.57
C HIS A 171 -12.01 29.31 0.35
N ASN A 172 -12.68 28.17 0.47
CA ASN A 172 -14.14 28.09 0.36
C ASN A 172 -14.83 28.96 1.43
N GLU A 173 -14.39 28.92 2.68
CA GLU A 173 -14.95 29.77 3.75
C GLU A 173 -14.73 31.26 3.52
N ARG A 174 -13.58 31.67 2.96
CA ARG A 174 -13.35 33.07 2.60
C ARG A 174 -14.30 33.55 1.52
N GLN A 175 -14.48 32.74 0.47
CA GLN A 175 -15.42 33.05 -0.60
C GLN A 175 -16.84 33.22 -0.06
N ARG A 176 -17.27 32.32 0.84
CA ARG A 176 -18.57 32.39 1.54
C ARG A 176 -18.77 33.67 2.33
N ASN A 177 -17.73 34.17 2.99
CA ASN A 177 -17.83 35.38 3.82
C ASN A 177 -17.73 36.69 3.00
N SER A 178 -17.22 36.63 1.77
CA SER A 178 -16.91 37.82 0.96
C SER A 178 -18.04 38.32 0.05
N LEU A 179 -19.11 37.54 -0.15
CA LEU A 179 -20.12 37.82 -1.18
C LEU A 179 -21.56 37.72 -0.63
N SER A 180 -22.41 38.64 -1.09
CA SER A 180 -23.88 38.53 -1.01
C SER A 180 -24.34 37.78 -2.25
N GLU A 181 -24.46 36.46 -2.16
CA GLU A 181 -24.62 35.58 -3.32
C GLU A 181 -26.08 35.26 -3.63
N THR A 182 -26.35 35.06 -4.92
CA THR A 182 -27.58 34.43 -5.39
C THR A 182 -27.51 32.91 -5.19
N VAL A 183 -28.67 32.24 -5.12
CA VAL A 183 -28.75 30.78 -4.91
C VAL A 183 -28.00 29.97 -5.99
N GLU A 184 -27.94 30.46 -7.22
CA GLU A 184 -27.23 29.80 -8.32
C GLU A 184 -25.70 29.84 -8.17
N GLU A 185 -25.17 30.97 -7.68
CA GLU A 185 -23.73 31.14 -7.40
C GLU A 185 -23.27 30.28 -6.22
N GLU A 186 -24.11 30.16 -5.18
CA GLU A 186 -23.84 29.28 -4.05
C GLU A 186 -23.73 27.81 -4.48
N ASN A 187 -24.67 27.34 -5.31
CA ASN A 187 -24.68 25.97 -5.81
C ASN A 187 -23.47 25.66 -6.69
N SER A 188 -23.12 26.57 -7.61
CA SER A 188 -21.93 26.41 -8.48
C SER A 188 -20.64 26.31 -7.66
N ARG A 189 -20.49 27.15 -6.63
CA ARG A 189 -19.35 27.11 -5.73
C ARG A 189 -19.28 25.81 -4.93
N ASP A 190 -20.40 25.34 -4.38
CA ASP A 190 -20.43 24.09 -3.62
C ASP A 190 -20.04 22.89 -4.49
N LEU A 191 -20.46 22.86 -5.76
CA LEU A 191 -20.03 21.86 -6.73
C LEU A 191 -18.52 21.93 -6.98
N HIS A 192 -17.97 23.12 -7.23
CA HIS A 192 -16.54 23.29 -7.45
C HIS A 192 -15.71 22.87 -6.22
N PHE A 193 -16.13 23.27 -5.03
CA PHE A 193 -15.50 22.84 -3.78
C PHE A 193 -15.58 21.32 -3.59
N HIS A 194 -16.74 20.72 -3.90
CA HIS A 194 -16.92 19.27 -3.85
C HIS A 194 -15.97 18.54 -4.80
N ASP A 195 -15.82 19.00 -6.05
CA ASP A 195 -14.92 18.40 -7.03
C ASP A 195 -13.45 18.52 -6.61
N GLN A 196 -13.05 19.69 -6.11
CA GLN A 196 -11.70 19.91 -5.58
C GLN A 196 -11.41 19.01 -4.39
N MET A 197 -12.33 18.92 -3.43
CA MET A 197 -12.19 18.04 -2.26
C MET A 197 -12.15 16.57 -2.66
N THR A 198 -12.98 16.15 -3.63
CA THR A 198 -12.99 14.77 -4.14
C THR A 198 -11.66 14.42 -4.80
N SER A 199 -11.12 15.32 -5.63
CA SER A 199 -9.80 15.19 -6.25
C SER A 199 -8.67 15.10 -5.22
N LEU A 200 -8.66 16.00 -4.22
CA LEU A 200 -7.62 16.03 -3.18
C LEU A 200 -7.67 14.81 -2.25
N LEU A 201 -8.86 14.35 -1.86
CA LEU A 201 -9.04 13.15 -1.03
C LEU A 201 -8.68 11.89 -1.81
N HIS A 202 -9.00 11.85 -3.11
CA HIS A 202 -8.54 10.80 -4.00
C HIS A 202 -7.01 10.77 -4.12
N ASP A 203 -6.36 11.92 -4.21
CA ASP A 203 -4.90 11.99 -4.23
C ASP A 203 -4.31 11.57 -2.86
N LEU A 204 -4.92 12.01 -1.76
CA LEU A 204 -4.48 11.68 -0.40
C LEU A 204 -4.57 10.17 -0.11
N GLN A 205 -5.60 9.47 -0.58
CA GLN A 205 -5.72 8.01 -0.38
C GLN A 205 -4.64 7.20 -1.12
N LEU A 206 -4.09 7.71 -2.24
CA LEU A 206 -2.98 7.06 -2.96
C LEU A 206 -1.67 7.17 -2.17
N THR A 207 -1.53 8.24 -1.38
CA THR A 207 -0.37 8.49 -0.52
C THR A 207 -0.49 7.83 0.85
N CYS A 208 -1.67 7.87 1.46
CA CYS A 208 -1.90 7.31 2.79
C CYS A 208 -3.32 6.76 2.91
N ARG A 209 -3.45 5.51 3.37
CA ARG A 209 -4.76 4.93 3.68
C ARG A 209 -5.30 5.43 5.02
N GLU A 210 -4.43 5.77 5.96
CA GLU A 210 -4.77 6.32 7.27
C GLU A 210 -3.98 7.61 7.50
N VAL A 211 -4.65 8.67 7.94
CA VAL A 211 -4.03 9.98 8.18
C VAL A 211 -3.35 9.97 9.55
N SER A 212 -2.15 10.55 9.62
CA SER A 212 -1.41 10.67 10.87
C SER A 212 -2.18 11.51 11.92
N PRO A 213 -2.04 11.19 13.22
CA PRO A 213 -2.74 11.92 14.28
C PRO A 213 -2.46 13.43 14.28
N LEU A 214 -1.23 13.83 13.96
CA LEU A 214 -0.85 15.26 13.86
C LEU A 214 -1.68 15.97 12.78
N ASN A 215 -1.85 15.34 11.62
CA ASN A 215 -2.62 15.88 10.52
C ASN A 215 -4.13 15.86 10.80
N VAL A 216 -4.61 14.85 11.52
CA VAL A 216 -6.00 14.79 12.00
C VAL A 216 -6.30 15.97 12.92
N ASP A 217 -5.40 16.31 13.85
CA ASP A 217 -5.58 17.46 14.75
C ASP A 217 -5.61 18.80 13.99
N ARG A 218 -4.83 18.91 12.90
CA ARG A 218 -4.86 20.10 12.01
C ARG A 218 -6.18 20.18 11.25
N LEU A 219 -6.62 19.09 10.63
CA LEU A 219 -7.91 19.01 9.92
C LEU A 219 -9.06 19.35 10.87
N GLN A 220 -9.09 18.75 12.06
CA GLN A 220 -10.13 18.98 13.07
C GLN A 220 -10.25 20.46 13.46
N ARG A 221 -9.14 21.16 13.65
CA ARG A 221 -9.14 22.60 13.96
C ARG A 221 -9.70 23.42 12.80
N VAL A 222 -9.27 23.15 11.58
CA VAL A 222 -9.66 23.91 10.38
C VAL A 222 -11.13 23.68 10.04
N PHE A 223 -11.60 22.43 10.05
CA PHE A 223 -13.01 22.13 9.80
C PHE A 223 -13.94 22.78 10.84
N ARG A 224 -13.56 22.77 12.12
CA ARG A 224 -14.34 23.48 13.16
C ARG A 224 -14.35 24.99 12.95
N ALA A 225 -13.20 25.58 12.61
CA ALA A 225 -13.12 27.00 12.29
C ALA A 225 -13.97 27.38 11.06
N ALA A 226 -14.14 26.44 10.13
CA ALA A 226 -15.00 26.54 8.95
C ALA A 226 -16.50 26.20 9.22
N GLY A 227 -16.90 26.07 10.49
CA GLY A 227 -18.30 25.81 10.86
C GLY A 227 -18.79 24.37 10.58
N TYR A 228 -17.89 23.41 10.39
CA TYR A 228 -18.26 21.99 10.30
C TYR A 228 -18.44 21.36 11.68
N VAL A 229 -19.41 20.46 11.79
CA VAL A 229 -19.52 19.52 12.89
C VAL A 229 -18.44 18.46 12.72
N VAL A 230 -17.55 18.35 13.71
CA VAL A 230 -16.44 17.38 13.68
C VAL A 230 -16.56 16.38 14.81
N LYS A 231 -16.77 15.10 14.45
CA LYS A 231 -16.92 13.97 15.38
C LYS A 231 -15.79 12.96 15.18
N THR A 232 -15.30 12.40 16.28
CA THR A 232 -14.40 11.24 16.24
C THR A 232 -15.22 9.97 16.45
N VAL A 233 -15.19 9.06 15.48
CA VAL A 233 -15.91 7.78 15.56
C VAL A 233 -14.96 6.68 16.06
N PRO A 234 -15.26 6.04 17.21
CA PRO A 234 -14.45 4.95 17.73
C PRO A 234 -14.86 3.62 17.07
N SER A 235 -13.88 2.95 16.48
CA SER A 235 -13.95 1.62 15.85
C SER A 235 -14.69 1.50 14.51
N ASP A 236 -14.10 0.72 13.61
CA ASP A 236 -14.73 0.20 12.39
C ASP A 236 -15.95 -0.67 12.68
N ALA A 237 -15.96 -1.40 13.80
CA ALA A 237 -17.09 -2.26 14.16
C ALA A 237 -18.39 -1.47 14.38
N ARG A 238 -18.27 -0.20 14.78
CA ARG A 238 -19.41 0.72 14.90
C ARG A 238 -19.83 1.34 13.56
N MET A 239 -18.98 1.27 12.53
CA MET A 239 -19.17 1.95 11.25
C MET A 239 -20.11 1.23 10.27
N ARG A 240 -20.51 -0.03 10.49
CA ARG A 240 -21.36 -0.83 9.56
C ARG A 240 -21.16 -0.43 8.08
N SER A 241 -22.21 -0.09 7.32
CA SER A 241 -22.10 0.59 6.03
C SER A 241 -22.28 2.12 6.14
N ARG A 242 -22.61 2.66 7.32
CA ARG A 242 -22.98 4.06 7.53
C ARG A 242 -22.20 4.68 8.68
N CYS A 243 -21.67 5.88 8.46
CA CYS A 243 -21.00 6.65 9.49
C CYS A 243 -21.97 6.98 10.64
N PRO A 244 -21.67 6.63 11.89
CA PRO A 244 -22.52 7.00 13.03
C PRO A 244 -22.44 8.49 13.38
N GLY A 245 -21.47 9.22 12.80
CA GLY A 245 -21.34 10.66 12.96
C GLY A 245 -22.37 11.46 12.18
N CYS A 246 -22.50 11.16 10.88
CA CYS A 246 -23.33 11.91 9.92
C CYS A 246 -24.40 11.07 9.20
N GLY A 247 -24.45 9.75 9.38
CA GLY A 247 -25.44 8.84 8.76
C GLY A 247 -25.14 8.40 7.32
N HIS A 248 -24.15 9.01 6.66
CA HIS A 248 -23.80 8.70 5.27
C HIS A 248 -23.11 7.36 5.08
N VAL A 249 -23.36 6.75 3.92
CA VAL A 249 -22.75 5.48 3.51
C VAL A 249 -21.29 5.72 3.14
N LEU A 250 -20.38 4.92 3.69
CA LEU A 250 -18.96 4.95 3.33
C LEU A 250 -18.73 4.15 2.04
N GLY A 251 -17.88 4.66 1.17
CA GLY A 251 -17.54 4.03 -0.11
C GLY A 251 -16.64 2.81 0.07
N LYS A 252 -16.89 1.78 -0.73
CA LYS A 252 -15.96 0.67 -0.95
C LYS A 252 -15.19 0.95 -2.24
N GLN A 253 -13.87 1.04 -2.15
CA GLN A 253 -13.04 1.09 -3.35
C GLN A 253 -13.10 -0.27 -4.04
N GLU A 254 -13.47 -0.25 -5.31
CA GLU A 254 -13.52 -1.44 -6.15
C GLU A 254 -12.20 -1.62 -6.91
N MET A 255 -12.07 -2.76 -7.57
CA MET A 255 -11.02 -3.03 -8.54
C MET A 255 -11.69 -3.06 -9.92
N LEU A 256 -11.15 -2.29 -10.86
CA LEU A 256 -11.63 -2.25 -12.24
C LEU A 256 -11.28 -3.56 -12.96
N ASP A 257 -12.05 -3.92 -13.99
CA ASP A 257 -11.78 -5.14 -14.77
C ASP A 257 -10.41 -5.05 -15.49
N SER A 258 -10.03 -3.87 -15.98
CA SER A 258 -8.71 -3.64 -16.56
C SER A 258 -7.56 -3.80 -15.55
N GLU A 259 -7.77 -3.39 -14.30
CA GLU A 259 -6.81 -3.59 -13.22
C GLU A 259 -6.70 -5.06 -12.82
N ARG A 260 -7.83 -5.78 -12.82
CA ARG A 260 -7.87 -7.23 -12.60
C ARG A 260 -7.09 -7.96 -13.69
N GLU A 261 -7.35 -7.66 -14.96
CA GLU A 261 -6.63 -8.23 -16.10
C GLU A 261 -5.13 -7.93 -16.03
N HIS A 262 -4.79 -6.71 -15.62
CA HIS A 262 -3.40 -6.34 -15.40
C HIS A 262 -2.74 -7.19 -14.30
N MET A 263 -3.41 -7.41 -13.16
CA MET A 263 -2.92 -8.31 -12.12
C MET A 263 -2.78 -9.77 -12.59
N LEU A 264 -3.77 -10.29 -13.33
CA LEU A 264 -3.71 -11.65 -13.89
C LEU A 264 -2.55 -11.81 -14.86
N SER A 265 -2.33 -10.83 -15.72
CA SER A 265 -1.20 -10.79 -16.65
C SER A 265 0.14 -10.74 -15.90
N ALA A 266 0.25 -9.91 -14.86
CA ALA A 266 1.44 -9.82 -14.03
C ALA A 266 1.74 -11.13 -13.28
N ILE A 267 0.73 -11.88 -12.83
CA ILE A 267 0.91 -13.21 -12.23
C ILE A 267 1.35 -14.23 -13.28
N GLY A 268 0.63 -14.31 -14.41
CA GLY A 268 0.79 -15.36 -15.41
C GLY A 268 2.07 -15.28 -16.23
N SER A 269 2.55 -14.05 -16.49
CA SER A 269 3.76 -13.78 -17.29
C SER A 269 5.08 -14.17 -16.64
N ARG A 270 5.07 -14.51 -15.35
CA ARG A 270 6.28 -14.89 -14.62
C ARG A 270 6.83 -16.21 -15.15
N ARG A 271 8.14 -16.39 -15.09
CA ARG A 271 8.78 -17.68 -15.40
C ARG A 271 8.96 -18.50 -14.13
N SER A 272 8.74 -19.81 -14.24
CA SER A 272 9.12 -20.76 -13.19
C SER A 272 10.63 -20.73 -12.97
N LYS A 273 11.07 -20.96 -11.71
CA LYS A 273 12.50 -21.02 -11.35
C LYS A 273 13.16 -22.36 -11.70
N VAL A 274 12.40 -23.30 -12.25
CA VAL A 274 12.82 -24.68 -12.49
C VAL A 274 12.64 -25.01 -13.97
N PRO A 275 13.62 -25.63 -14.65
CA PRO A 275 13.50 -26.02 -16.05
C PRO A 275 12.41 -27.07 -16.31
N PRO A 276 11.70 -27.04 -17.45
CA PRO A 276 11.75 -26.00 -18.48
C PRO A 276 11.15 -24.67 -17.99
N GLU A 277 11.66 -23.55 -18.50
CA GLU A 277 11.24 -22.20 -18.11
C GLU A 277 9.85 -21.82 -18.68
N ASN A 278 8.86 -22.66 -18.42
CA ASN A 278 7.47 -22.42 -18.75
C ASN A 278 6.94 -21.22 -17.94
N THR A 279 5.95 -20.56 -18.51
CA THR A 279 5.27 -19.46 -17.81
C THR A 279 4.47 -20.00 -16.62
N VAL A 280 4.33 -19.21 -15.57
CA VAL A 280 3.48 -19.52 -14.42
C VAL A 280 2.04 -19.79 -14.89
N LYS A 281 1.59 -19.09 -15.94
CA LYS A 281 0.28 -19.33 -16.57
C LYS A 281 0.07 -20.78 -16.97
N GLU A 282 1.03 -21.42 -17.64
CA GLU A 282 0.91 -22.82 -18.09
C GLU A 282 0.74 -23.79 -16.92
N TYR A 283 1.35 -23.50 -15.77
CA TYR A 283 1.19 -24.31 -14.55
C TYR A 283 -0.10 -24.03 -13.80
N LEU A 284 -0.64 -22.81 -13.92
CA LEU A 284 -1.91 -22.41 -13.29
C LEU A 284 -3.13 -22.78 -14.15
N GLU A 285 -2.99 -22.97 -15.45
CA GLU A 285 -4.11 -23.27 -16.37
C GLU A 285 -4.94 -24.49 -15.93
N PRO A 286 -4.36 -25.64 -15.52
CA PRO A 286 -5.16 -26.76 -15.03
C PRO A 286 -5.95 -26.42 -13.74
N PHE A 287 -5.39 -25.55 -12.90
CA PHE A 287 -6.07 -25.06 -11.69
C PHE A 287 -7.18 -24.07 -12.03
N GLU A 288 -6.93 -23.16 -12.98
CA GLU A 288 -7.89 -22.20 -13.49
C GLU A 288 -9.12 -22.91 -14.04
N ASN A 289 -8.91 -23.88 -14.94
CA ASN A 289 -9.99 -24.66 -15.55
C ASN A 289 -10.83 -25.40 -14.50
N TRP A 290 -10.18 -26.04 -13.54
CA TRP A 290 -10.86 -26.72 -12.43
C TRP A 290 -11.68 -25.76 -11.57
N LEU A 291 -11.08 -24.62 -11.18
CA LEU A 291 -11.73 -23.65 -10.29
C LEU A 291 -12.92 -22.99 -10.98
N MET A 292 -12.76 -22.58 -12.24
CA MET A 292 -13.79 -21.88 -13.00
C MET A 292 -14.96 -22.80 -13.36
N LEU A 293 -14.70 -24.07 -13.70
CA LEU A 293 -15.76 -25.04 -13.93
C LEU A 293 -16.66 -25.16 -12.68
N ARG A 294 -16.06 -25.33 -11.50
CA ARG A 294 -16.81 -25.38 -10.23
C ARG A 294 -17.59 -24.10 -9.96
N HIS A 295 -16.98 -22.94 -10.21
CA HIS A 295 -17.60 -21.63 -10.03
C HIS A 295 -18.82 -21.43 -10.95
N GLU A 296 -18.68 -21.79 -12.23
CA GLU A 296 -19.74 -21.66 -13.22
C GLU A 296 -20.91 -22.61 -12.95
N GLU A 297 -20.62 -23.87 -12.61
CA GLU A 297 -21.64 -24.84 -12.20
C GLU A 297 -22.42 -24.35 -10.98
N PHE A 298 -21.72 -23.79 -9.98
CA PHE A 298 -22.34 -23.24 -8.79
C PHE A 298 -23.23 -22.03 -9.10
N LYS A 299 -22.79 -21.14 -9.99
CA LYS A 299 -23.60 -20.00 -10.43
C LYS A 299 -24.86 -20.46 -11.15
N LEU A 300 -24.77 -21.45 -12.04
CA LEU A 300 -25.92 -22.01 -12.73
C LEU A 300 -26.92 -22.63 -11.75
N LYS A 301 -26.46 -23.39 -10.76
CA LYS A 301 -27.31 -23.97 -9.71
C LYS A 301 -28.01 -22.89 -8.88
N THR A 302 -27.25 -21.88 -8.44
CA THR A 302 -27.78 -20.77 -7.63
C THR A 302 -28.83 -19.95 -8.39
N LEU A 303 -28.62 -19.71 -9.69
CA LEU A 303 -29.58 -19.02 -10.56
C LEU A 303 -30.87 -19.83 -10.73
N ALA A 304 -30.76 -21.15 -10.92
CA ALA A 304 -31.91 -22.04 -11.06
C ALA A 304 -32.78 -22.09 -9.79
N GLU A 305 -32.17 -21.94 -8.62
CA GLU A 305 -32.85 -21.93 -7.31
C GLU A 305 -33.51 -20.58 -6.97
N GLY A 306 -33.51 -19.60 -7.89
CA GLY A 306 -34.15 -18.30 -7.69
C GLY A 306 -33.48 -17.42 -6.65
N ALA A 307 -32.28 -17.78 -6.18
CA ALA A 307 -31.50 -16.95 -5.30
C ALA A 307 -30.92 -15.76 -6.09
N ALA A 308 -30.95 -14.56 -5.50
CA ALA A 308 -30.23 -13.42 -6.06
C ALA A 308 -28.75 -13.81 -6.23
N ALA A 309 -28.25 -13.81 -7.47
CA ALA A 309 -26.91 -14.28 -7.85
C ALA A 309 -25.75 -13.61 -7.08
N SER A 310 -26.02 -12.57 -6.29
CA SER A 310 -25.06 -11.84 -5.46
C SER A 310 -24.96 -12.33 -4.00
N LYS A 311 -25.82 -13.26 -3.55
CA LYS A 311 -25.88 -13.64 -2.13
C LYS A 311 -24.76 -14.61 -1.71
N TYR A 312 -24.42 -15.57 -2.56
CA TYR A 312 -23.43 -16.60 -2.23
C TYR A 312 -22.13 -16.37 -2.99
N LEU A 313 -21.01 -16.66 -2.33
CA LEU A 313 -19.66 -16.47 -2.86
C LEU A 313 -18.95 -17.81 -2.98
N HIS A 314 -17.90 -17.83 -3.80
CA HIS A 314 -16.94 -18.93 -3.88
C HIS A 314 -15.73 -18.61 -3.00
N TYR A 315 -15.50 -19.42 -1.97
CA TYR A 315 -14.34 -19.30 -1.09
C TYR A 315 -13.25 -20.28 -1.50
N VAL A 316 -12.04 -19.77 -1.61
CA VAL A 316 -10.82 -20.57 -1.74
C VAL A 316 -10.08 -20.55 -0.41
N LEU A 317 -9.86 -21.74 0.15
CA LEU A 317 -9.16 -21.91 1.42
C LEU A 317 -7.68 -22.13 1.17
N ASP A 318 -6.84 -21.26 1.75
CA ASP A 318 -5.39 -21.49 1.85
C ASP A 318 -5.15 -22.58 2.90
N GLY A 319 -5.18 -23.82 2.41
CA GLY A 319 -5.16 -25.02 3.24
C GLY A 319 -3.99 -25.08 4.22
N PRO A 320 -2.73 -24.89 3.77
CA PRO A 320 -1.57 -24.86 4.66
C PRO A 320 -1.66 -23.76 5.72
N ASN A 321 -2.05 -22.54 5.34
CA ASN A 321 -2.13 -21.45 6.30
C ASN A 321 -3.14 -21.76 7.41
N ILE A 322 -4.34 -22.22 7.04
CA ILE A 322 -5.40 -22.56 7.99
C ILE A 322 -4.98 -23.71 8.89
N ALA A 323 -4.44 -24.79 8.33
CA ALA A 323 -4.06 -26.00 9.08
C ALA A 323 -2.91 -25.81 10.08
N TYR A 324 -2.17 -24.70 9.98
CA TYR A 324 -1.09 -24.35 10.90
C TYR A 324 -1.47 -23.22 11.88
N ILE A 325 -2.73 -22.75 11.87
CA ILE A 325 -3.19 -21.71 12.82
C ILE A 325 -3.08 -22.25 14.24
N ASN A 326 -2.35 -21.50 15.08
CA ASN A 326 -2.07 -21.83 16.48
C ASN A 326 -1.32 -23.17 16.68
N GLN A 327 -0.62 -23.68 15.66
CA GLN A 327 0.13 -24.95 15.73
C GLN A 327 1.64 -24.79 15.95
N ASN A 328 2.15 -23.58 16.22
CA ASN A 328 3.58 -23.33 16.41
C ASN A 328 4.08 -23.64 17.85
N PHE A 329 3.76 -24.81 18.39
CA PHE A 329 4.22 -25.30 19.70
C PHE A 329 4.88 -26.69 19.56
N GLY A 330 5.49 -27.20 20.64
CA GLY A 330 6.35 -28.39 20.60
C GLY A 330 5.69 -29.66 20.04
N ALA A 331 4.39 -29.86 20.34
CA ALA A 331 3.58 -30.97 19.85
C ALA A 331 2.60 -30.56 18.73
N GLY A 332 2.66 -29.32 18.26
CA GLY A 332 1.74 -28.83 17.23
C GLY A 332 1.96 -29.54 15.91
N THR A 333 0.93 -29.67 15.09
CA THR A 333 1.06 -30.38 13.81
C THR A 333 0.10 -29.79 12.79
N TYR A 334 0.22 -30.25 11.55
CA TYR A 334 -0.72 -29.92 10.50
C TYR A 334 -2.11 -30.51 10.83
N ARG A 335 -3.14 -29.65 10.90
CA ARG A 335 -4.50 -29.99 11.33
C ARG A 335 -5.51 -29.87 10.18
N LEU A 336 -5.87 -31.01 9.58
CA LEU A 336 -6.88 -31.05 8.50
C LEU A 336 -8.29 -30.72 9.00
N ASP A 337 -8.60 -31.07 10.24
CA ASP A 337 -9.88 -30.80 10.89
C ASP A 337 -10.15 -29.29 11.04
N GLN A 338 -9.11 -28.47 11.22
CA GLN A 338 -9.27 -27.00 11.19
C GLN A 338 -9.77 -26.51 9.83
N VAL A 339 -9.16 -27.00 8.74
CA VAL A 339 -9.57 -26.66 7.36
C VAL A 339 -10.98 -27.18 7.09
N ASP A 340 -11.27 -28.41 7.52
CA ASP A 340 -12.57 -29.06 7.35
C ASP A 340 -13.69 -28.29 8.05
N ALA A 341 -13.45 -27.85 9.29
CA ALA A 341 -14.40 -27.08 10.07
C ALA A 341 -14.71 -25.71 9.42
N VAL A 342 -13.71 -25.03 8.86
CA VAL A 342 -13.91 -23.80 8.08
C VAL A 342 -14.74 -24.06 6.84
N ALA A 343 -14.41 -25.12 6.09
CA ALA A 343 -15.13 -25.50 4.89
C ALA A 343 -16.60 -25.79 5.19
N ARG A 344 -16.88 -26.59 6.23
CA ARG A 344 -18.25 -26.91 6.67
C ARG A 344 -19.02 -25.67 7.12
N GLN A 345 -18.40 -24.76 7.86
CA GLN A 345 -19.05 -23.52 8.30
C GLN A 345 -19.47 -22.66 7.11
N LEU A 346 -18.64 -22.56 6.07
CA LEU A 346 -18.96 -21.81 4.84
C LEU A 346 -20.01 -22.53 3.99
N GLN A 347 -19.90 -23.85 3.81
CA GLN A 347 -20.88 -24.66 3.10
C GLN A 347 -22.27 -24.57 3.77
N ALA A 348 -22.32 -24.59 5.11
CA ALA A 348 -23.58 -24.44 5.87
C ALA A 348 -24.24 -23.06 5.67
N GLN A 349 -23.48 -22.04 5.23
CA GLN A 349 -24.00 -20.73 4.86
C GLN A 349 -24.44 -20.65 3.38
N GLY A 350 -24.33 -21.75 2.63
CA GLY A 350 -24.66 -21.85 1.21
C GLY A 350 -23.53 -21.42 0.27
N HIS A 351 -22.31 -21.25 0.77
CA HIS A 351 -21.17 -20.86 -0.05
C HIS A 351 -20.49 -22.05 -0.72
N LEU A 352 -19.94 -21.85 -1.92
CA LEU A 352 -19.06 -22.82 -2.57
C LEU A 352 -17.67 -22.74 -1.93
N VAL A 353 -17.05 -23.89 -1.70
CA VAL A 353 -15.70 -23.99 -1.12
C VAL A 353 -14.80 -24.80 -2.05
N SER A 354 -13.61 -24.26 -2.29
CA SER A 354 -12.46 -24.92 -2.92
C SER A 354 -11.24 -24.80 -1.99
N ILE A 355 -10.41 -25.82 -1.93
CA ILE A 355 -9.24 -25.89 -1.05
C ILE A 355 -8.01 -26.01 -1.92
N THR A 356 -7.05 -25.10 -1.77
CA THR A 356 -5.72 -25.26 -2.37
C THR A 356 -4.80 -25.94 -1.36
N MET A 357 -4.12 -27.00 -1.79
CA MET A 357 -3.22 -27.74 -0.91
C MET A 357 -2.04 -28.34 -1.67
N PRO A 358 -0.79 -28.13 -1.25
CA PRO A 358 0.36 -28.83 -1.81
C PRO A 358 0.22 -30.35 -1.69
N ALA A 359 0.59 -31.06 -2.76
CA ALA A 359 0.53 -32.53 -2.82
C ALA A 359 1.24 -33.22 -1.63
N ALA A 360 2.32 -32.63 -1.13
CA ALA A 360 3.07 -33.15 0.01
C ALA A 360 2.26 -33.20 1.33
N TYR A 361 1.23 -32.35 1.48
CA TYR A 361 0.33 -32.39 2.64
C TYR A 361 -0.82 -33.39 2.48
N LEU A 362 -1.00 -33.94 1.28
CA LEU A 362 -2.03 -34.93 0.96
C LEU A 362 -1.50 -36.37 1.08
N ALA A 363 -0.17 -36.57 1.07
CA ALA A 363 0.46 -37.88 1.21
C ALA A 363 0.25 -38.52 2.60
N ASP A 364 0.04 -39.84 2.67
CA ASP A 364 -0.22 -40.60 3.92
C ASP A 364 0.85 -40.41 4.99
N LYS A 365 2.09 -40.17 4.56
CA LYS A 365 3.20 -39.76 5.40
C LYS A 365 3.70 -38.41 4.94
N PHE A 366 3.75 -37.44 5.86
CA PHE A 366 4.13 -36.07 5.53
C PHE A 366 5.10 -35.48 6.54
N VAL A 367 5.83 -34.45 6.12
CA VAL A 367 6.81 -33.74 6.94
C VAL A 367 6.12 -32.65 7.77
N VAL A 368 6.36 -32.67 9.08
CA VAL A 368 5.82 -31.70 10.02
C VAL A 368 6.58 -30.38 9.93
N ARG A 369 5.90 -29.30 9.53
CA ARG A 369 6.52 -27.99 9.23
C ARG A 369 6.37 -26.91 10.32
N ILE A 370 6.39 -27.29 11.60
CA ILE A 370 6.33 -26.36 12.76
C ILE A 370 7.49 -25.36 12.76
N ARG A 371 7.25 -24.07 13.06
CA ARG A 371 8.29 -23.02 13.02
C ARG A 371 8.92 -22.69 14.39
N THR A 372 9.08 -23.67 15.28
CA THR A 372 9.78 -23.48 16.58
C THR A 372 11.30 -23.48 16.41
N LYS A 373 12.04 -22.92 17.39
CA LYS A 373 13.52 -22.86 17.37
C LYS A 373 14.13 -24.26 17.21
N HIS A 374 13.65 -25.23 17.99
CA HIS A 374 14.10 -26.61 17.95
C HIS A 374 13.93 -27.25 16.56
N TYR A 375 12.75 -27.14 15.94
CA TYR A 375 12.50 -27.71 14.62
C TYR A 375 13.27 -27.00 13.51
N LYS A 376 13.52 -25.69 13.64
CA LYS A 376 14.40 -24.94 12.71
C LYS A 376 15.85 -25.44 12.79
N GLU A 377 16.36 -25.70 13.98
CA GLU A 377 17.72 -26.25 14.18
C GLU A 377 17.84 -27.68 13.62
N MET A 378 16.83 -28.54 13.86
CA MET A 378 16.80 -29.89 13.28
C MET A 378 16.85 -29.87 11.74
N ARG A 379 16.07 -28.99 11.09
CA ARG A 379 16.08 -28.86 9.62
C ARG A 379 17.44 -28.41 9.07
N ARG A 380 18.13 -27.51 9.79
CA ARG A 380 19.50 -27.09 9.41
C ARG A 380 20.50 -28.24 9.48
N GLN A 381 20.22 -29.24 10.32
CA GLN A 381 20.99 -30.48 10.42
C GLN A 381 20.49 -31.58 9.46
N GLY A 382 19.56 -31.26 8.55
CA GLY A 382 18.97 -32.23 7.61
C GLY A 382 17.99 -33.22 8.24
N LYS A 383 17.60 -33.02 9.51
CA LYS A 383 16.65 -33.88 10.21
C LYS A 383 15.22 -33.38 10.03
N PHE A 384 14.34 -34.26 9.56
CA PHE A 384 12.93 -33.97 9.33
C PHE A 384 12.06 -34.88 10.20
N VAL A 385 11.06 -34.29 10.86
CA VAL A 385 10.05 -35.04 11.60
C VAL A 385 8.89 -35.36 10.65
N THR A 386 8.51 -36.64 10.58
CA THR A 386 7.39 -37.11 9.76
C THR A 386 6.28 -37.69 10.62
N ARG A 387 5.03 -37.54 10.18
CA ARG A 387 3.85 -38.14 10.81
C ARG A 387 3.03 -38.91 9.78
N GLU A 388 2.40 -39.99 10.23
CA GLU A 388 1.39 -40.73 9.46
C GLU A 388 -0.01 -40.16 9.72
N ARG A 389 -0.85 -40.21 8.70
CA ARG A 389 -2.22 -39.69 8.76
C ARG A 389 -3.13 -40.61 9.59
N THR A 390 -3.96 -40.02 10.45
CA THR A 390 -4.94 -40.78 11.24
C THR A 390 -6.13 -41.23 10.39
N ALA A 391 -6.98 -42.11 10.92
CA ALA A 391 -8.18 -42.57 10.22
C ALA A 391 -9.18 -41.42 9.96
N GLU A 392 -9.33 -40.52 10.93
CA GLU A 392 -10.21 -39.35 10.86
C GLU A 392 -9.75 -38.40 9.74
N GLU A 393 -8.44 -38.16 9.66
CA GLU A 393 -7.84 -37.34 8.62
C GLU A 393 -7.97 -37.97 7.23
N LYS A 394 -7.85 -39.30 7.12
CA LYS A 394 -8.12 -40.02 5.87
C LYS A 394 -9.58 -39.88 5.45
N ALA A 395 -10.52 -39.92 6.40
CA ALA A 395 -11.93 -39.70 6.13
C ALA A 395 -12.22 -38.26 5.64
N ILE A 396 -11.56 -37.26 6.23
CA ILE A 396 -11.64 -35.86 5.78
C ILE A 396 -11.17 -35.74 4.31
N LEU A 397 -9.99 -36.30 3.98
CA LEU A 397 -9.48 -36.24 2.61
C LEU A 397 -10.37 -37.00 1.63
N ALA A 398 -10.84 -38.19 1.98
CA ALA A 398 -11.74 -38.97 1.15
C ALA A 398 -13.01 -38.18 0.79
N ARG A 399 -13.56 -37.46 1.78
CA ARG A 399 -14.69 -36.55 1.56
C ARG A 399 -14.33 -35.41 0.61
N TRP A 400 -13.21 -34.72 0.84
CA TRP A 400 -12.79 -33.62 -0.04
C TRP A 400 -12.59 -34.07 -1.48
N TYR A 401 -12.05 -35.27 -1.72
CA TYR A 401 -11.96 -35.83 -3.07
C TYR A 401 -13.33 -36.17 -3.65
N ASN A 402 -14.21 -36.80 -2.87
CA ASN A 402 -15.56 -37.17 -3.33
C ASN A 402 -16.43 -35.95 -3.66
N GLU A 403 -16.29 -34.86 -2.92
CA GLU A 403 -16.99 -33.59 -3.15
C GLU A 403 -16.25 -32.66 -4.15
N ASP A 404 -15.14 -33.14 -4.74
CA ASP A 404 -14.25 -32.39 -5.63
C ASP A 404 -13.80 -31.03 -5.02
N MET A 405 -13.63 -30.96 -3.71
CA MET A 405 -13.35 -29.70 -3.00
C MET A 405 -11.88 -29.30 -3.05
N ILE A 406 -10.96 -30.23 -3.31
CA ILE A 406 -9.53 -30.00 -3.11
C ILE A 406 -8.73 -30.07 -4.41
N TYR A 407 -7.90 -29.05 -4.62
CA TYR A 407 -6.92 -29.03 -5.68
C TYR A 407 -5.52 -29.30 -5.13
N SER A 408 -4.86 -30.31 -5.71
CA SER A 408 -3.49 -30.68 -5.37
C SER A 408 -2.49 -29.78 -6.10
N CYS A 409 -1.98 -28.77 -5.39
CA CYS A 409 -1.01 -27.82 -5.93
C CYS A 409 0.35 -28.49 -6.17
N ARG A 410 0.84 -28.35 -7.40
CA ARG A 410 2.18 -28.78 -7.82
C ARG A 410 3.25 -27.79 -7.36
N THR A 411 3.74 -27.97 -6.13
CA THR A 411 4.74 -27.09 -5.53
C THR A 411 6.19 -27.45 -5.87
N ASP A 412 6.40 -28.40 -6.78
CA ASP A 412 7.69 -28.71 -7.39
C ASP A 412 8.18 -27.59 -8.32
N PHE A 413 7.28 -26.74 -8.81
CA PHE A 413 7.59 -25.63 -9.73
C PHE A 413 7.11 -24.26 -9.24
N LEU A 414 5.98 -24.20 -8.51
CA LEU A 414 5.35 -22.96 -8.06
C LEU A 414 5.26 -22.88 -6.54
N SER A 415 5.24 -21.66 -5.99
CA SER A 415 4.80 -21.45 -4.62
C SER A 415 3.31 -21.79 -4.52
N ASP A 416 2.88 -22.40 -3.42
CA ASP A 416 1.47 -22.59 -3.11
C ASP A 416 0.72 -21.26 -2.99
N ASP A 417 1.43 -20.19 -2.60
CA ASP A 417 0.91 -18.83 -2.55
C ASP A 417 0.32 -18.33 -3.87
N LEU A 418 0.87 -18.79 -5.00
CA LEU A 418 0.40 -18.36 -6.32
C LEU A 418 -0.99 -18.89 -6.65
N PHE A 419 -1.39 -20.05 -6.12
CA PHE A 419 -2.69 -20.65 -6.42
C PHE A 419 -3.82 -19.88 -5.76
N TRP A 420 -3.74 -19.64 -4.45
CA TRP A 420 -4.77 -18.87 -3.77
C TRP A 420 -4.74 -17.39 -4.19
N LEU A 421 -3.55 -16.82 -4.47
CA LEU A 421 -3.44 -15.45 -5.00
C LEU A 421 -4.13 -15.35 -6.37
N TYR A 422 -3.82 -16.26 -7.29
CA TYR A 422 -4.42 -16.26 -8.62
C TYR A 422 -5.94 -16.41 -8.56
N ALA A 423 -6.43 -17.37 -7.77
CA ALA A 423 -7.86 -17.57 -7.56
C ALA A 423 -8.59 -16.32 -7.06
N SER A 424 -7.98 -15.61 -6.12
CA SER A 424 -8.56 -14.39 -5.53
C SER A 424 -8.73 -13.26 -6.56
N VAL A 425 -7.82 -13.16 -7.53
CA VAL A 425 -7.88 -12.15 -8.59
C VAL A 425 -8.84 -12.62 -9.67
N LEU A 426 -8.75 -13.88 -10.09
CA LEU A 426 -9.53 -14.50 -11.15
C LEU A 426 -11.05 -14.39 -10.90
N MET A 427 -11.49 -14.73 -9.69
CA MET A 427 -12.92 -14.72 -9.34
C MET A 427 -13.46 -13.31 -9.04
N GLY A 428 -12.59 -12.31 -8.87
CA GLY A 428 -12.95 -10.92 -8.58
C GLY A 428 -13.97 -10.79 -7.45
N ARG A 429 -15.09 -10.09 -7.71
CA ARG A 429 -16.11 -9.78 -6.69
C ARG A 429 -16.85 -11.01 -6.16
N GLN A 430 -16.88 -12.09 -6.94
CA GLN A 430 -17.64 -13.31 -6.62
C GLN A 430 -16.81 -14.32 -5.81
N GLY A 431 -15.50 -14.09 -5.68
CA GLY A 431 -14.59 -14.94 -4.93
C GLY A 431 -14.06 -14.28 -3.66
N ARG A 432 -13.71 -15.12 -2.68
CA ARG A 432 -12.93 -14.72 -1.49
C ARG A 432 -11.86 -15.77 -1.21
N VAL A 433 -10.77 -15.35 -0.58
CA VAL A 433 -9.75 -16.27 -0.07
C VAL A 433 -9.70 -16.20 1.44
N VAL A 434 -9.72 -17.36 2.10
CA VAL A 434 -9.52 -17.47 3.54
C VAL A 434 -8.04 -17.75 3.79
N THR A 435 -7.32 -16.75 4.30
CA THR A 435 -5.92 -16.86 4.70
C THR A 435 -5.58 -15.77 5.71
N ASN A 436 -4.70 -16.09 6.67
CA ASN A 436 -4.05 -15.10 7.53
C ASN A 436 -2.69 -14.66 6.99
N ASP A 437 -2.23 -15.21 5.86
CA ASP A 437 -1.03 -14.69 5.21
C ASP A 437 -1.32 -13.27 4.70
N GLN A 438 -0.59 -12.31 5.28
CA GLN A 438 -0.81 -10.90 5.00
C GLN A 438 -0.18 -10.47 3.67
N GLY A 439 0.58 -11.35 3.00
CA GLY A 439 1.20 -11.09 1.70
C GLY A 439 2.17 -9.91 1.65
N ARG A 440 2.53 -9.32 2.81
CA ARG A 440 3.11 -7.97 2.91
C ARG A 440 4.37 -7.76 2.08
N ASP A 441 5.31 -8.69 2.18
CA ASP A 441 6.57 -8.62 1.42
C ASP A 441 6.60 -9.66 0.30
N HIS A 442 5.94 -10.81 0.52
CA HIS A 442 5.94 -11.91 -0.44
C HIS A 442 5.04 -11.63 -1.63
N VAL A 443 3.79 -11.15 -1.48
CA VAL A 443 2.90 -10.88 -2.63
C VAL A 443 3.42 -9.70 -3.46
N PHE A 444 3.92 -8.63 -2.82
CA PHE A 444 4.55 -7.52 -3.54
C PHE A 444 5.80 -7.98 -4.32
N ALA A 445 6.71 -8.71 -3.66
CA ALA A 445 7.85 -9.32 -4.36
C ALA A 445 7.40 -10.36 -5.40
N LEU A 446 6.29 -11.06 -5.18
CA LEU A 446 5.68 -12.02 -6.09
C LEU A 446 4.86 -11.38 -7.21
N LEU A 447 4.72 -10.07 -7.26
CA LEU A 447 4.06 -9.39 -8.39
C LEU A 447 5.01 -8.43 -9.10
N ASN A 448 5.91 -7.78 -8.37
CA ASN A 448 6.86 -6.79 -8.90
C ASN A 448 8.33 -7.28 -8.94
N SER A 449 8.55 -8.51 -8.47
CA SER A 449 9.70 -9.39 -8.73
C SER A 449 10.06 -9.68 -10.19
N HIS A 450 10.99 -8.99 -10.84
CA HIS A 450 11.57 -9.57 -12.07
C HIS A 450 12.55 -10.70 -11.69
N THR A 451 12.41 -11.87 -12.29
CA THR A 451 13.41 -12.95 -12.21
C THR A 451 14.65 -12.53 -12.99
N THR A 452 15.54 -11.75 -12.38
CA THR A 452 16.92 -11.64 -12.85
C THR A 452 17.69 -12.86 -12.36
N THR A 453 18.04 -13.78 -13.26
CA THR A 453 19.07 -14.79 -13.00
C THR A 453 20.29 -14.49 -13.86
N GLY A 454 21.45 -14.38 -13.23
CA GLY A 454 22.75 -14.24 -13.90
C GLY A 454 23.90 -13.90 -12.96
N GLU A 455 24.40 -14.91 -12.25
CA GLU A 455 25.78 -15.05 -11.72
C GLU A 455 26.31 -14.08 -10.64
N GLY A 456 26.60 -14.67 -9.46
CA GLY A 456 27.65 -14.18 -8.57
C GLY A 456 27.25 -13.22 -7.44
N SER A 457 26.51 -13.67 -6.43
CA SER A 457 26.66 -13.05 -5.10
C SER A 457 26.67 -14.10 -4.00
N ARG A 458 27.89 -14.50 -3.63
CA ARG A 458 28.15 -15.07 -2.31
C ARG A 458 27.77 -14.02 -1.27
N SER A 459 27.14 -14.51 -0.20
CA SER A 459 26.71 -13.80 0.98
C SER A 459 27.67 -12.68 1.44
N HIS A 460 27.21 -11.43 1.42
CA HIS A 460 27.72 -10.40 2.32
C HIS A 460 26.61 -9.96 3.27
N LYS A 461 26.88 -10.15 4.56
CA LYS A 461 26.08 -9.66 5.69
C LYS A 461 26.18 -8.15 5.80
N SER A 462 25.09 -7.56 6.30
CA SER A 462 24.94 -6.23 6.90
C SER A 462 25.31 -5.01 6.05
N GLY A 463 24.28 -4.34 5.56
CA GLY A 463 24.33 -2.95 5.08
C GLY A 463 22.96 -2.57 4.53
N LYS A 464 22.36 -1.49 5.05
CA LYS A 464 21.10 -0.90 4.56
C LYS A 464 21.19 -0.70 3.04
N ALA A 465 20.47 -1.50 2.27
CA ALA A 465 20.38 -1.34 0.83
C ALA A 465 19.22 -0.40 0.50
N SER A 466 19.56 0.75 -0.08
CA SER A 466 18.66 1.64 -0.80
C SER A 466 18.01 0.86 -1.95
N LEU A 467 16.68 0.82 -1.97
CA LEU A 467 15.88 0.32 -3.08
C LEU A 467 15.95 1.35 -4.22
N HIS A 468 16.92 1.19 -5.13
CA HIS A 468 16.83 1.78 -6.45
C HIS A 468 16.21 0.73 -7.40
N PRO A 469 15.11 1.03 -8.10
CA PRO A 469 14.66 0.20 -9.20
C PRO A 469 15.57 0.47 -10.41
N SER A 470 16.41 -0.49 -10.77
CA SER A 470 17.09 -0.49 -12.07
C SER A 470 16.09 -0.86 -13.16
N SER A 471 16.06 -0.07 -14.22
CA SER A 471 15.20 -0.20 -15.39
C SER A 471 15.50 -1.45 -16.23
N ASP A 472 14.45 -1.88 -16.94
CA ASP A 472 14.39 -2.78 -18.09
C ASP A 472 14.39 -4.30 -17.85
N HIS A 473 13.24 -4.96 -18.11
CA HIS A 473 12.93 -5.56 -19.42
C HIS A 473 11.52 -6.20 -19.44
N LEU A 474 10.85 -6.10 -20.60
CA LEU A 474 9.52 -6.64 -20.98
C LEU A 474 8.30 -6.02 -20.28
N GLY A 475 7.83 -4.87 -20.79
CA GLY A 475 6.43 -4.50 -21.06
C GLY A 475 5.32 -4.69 -20.02
N ILE A 476 5.60 -5.16 -18.82
CA ILE A 476 4.61 -5.47 -17.79
C ILE A 476 4.77 -4.41 -16.71
N ALA A 477 3.87 -3.42 -16.74
CA ALA A 477 3.85 -2.36 -15.75
C ALA A 477 3.80 -2.96 -14.33
N ASN A 478 4.59 -2.41 -13.41
CA ASN A 478 4.58 -2.81 -12.01
C ASN A 478 3.19 -2.62 -11.40
N ILE A 479 2.70 -3.61 -10.67
CA ILE A 479 1.44 -3.52 -9.92
C ILE A 479 1.62 -2.49 -8.80
N SER A 480 0.77 -1.47 -8.78
CA SER A 480 0.84 -0.41 -7.77
C SER A 480 0.50 -0.92 -6.36
N LEU A 481 1.10 -0.31 -5.34
CA LEU A 481 0.79 -0.61 -3.94
C LEU A 481 -0.68 -0.33 -3.59
N ASP A 482 -1.28 0.69 -4.22
CA ASP A 482 -2.70 1.00 -4.07
C ASP A 482 -3.58 -0.14 -4.60
N LEU A 483 -3.29 -0.64 -5.80
CA LEU A 483 -4.04 -1.74 -6.41
C LEU A 483 -3.96 -3.00 -5.53
N LEU A 484 -2.80 -3.31 -4.97
CA LEU A 484 -2.65 -4.42 -4.02
C LEU A 484 -3.43 -4.22 -2.73
N ALA A 485 -3.42 -3.00 -2.19
CA ALA A 485 -4.20 -2.70 -1.00
C ALA A 485 -5.70 -2.83 -1.25
N ARG A 486 -6.21 -2.35 -2.40
CA ARG A 486 -7.62 -2.50 -2.79
C ARG A 486 -8.01 -3.95 -3.03
N TRP A 487 -7.19 -4.71 -3.76
CA TRP A 487 -7.40 -6.15 -3.95
C TRP A 487 -7.49 -6.88 -2.60
N ARG A 488 -6.53 -6.65 -1.70
CA ARG A 488 -6.52 -7.27 -0.36
C ARG A 488 -7.78 -6.93 0.43
N ASP A 489 -8.15 -5.66 0.43
CA ASP A 489 -9.35 -5.16 1.12
C ASP A 489 -10.64 -5.69 0.49
N LEU A 490 -10.62 -6.33 -0.68
CA LEU A 490 -11.78 -6.94 -1.33
C LEU A 490 -11.81 -8.47 -1.19
N ALA A 491 -10.66 -9.12 -1.31
CA ALA A 491 -10.59 -10.56 -1.52
C ALA A 491 -10.27 -11.38 -0.26
N ILE A 492 -9.52 -10.84 0.71
CA ILE A 492 -8.99 -11.63 1.83
C ILE A 492 -9.97 -11.65 3.02
N VAL A 493 -10.21 -12.85 3.53
CA VAL A 493 -10.96 -13.14 4.75
C VAL A 493 -9.97 -13.72 5.76
N ASN A 494 -9.72 -12.99 6.85
CA ASN A 494 -8.88 -13.50 7.93
C ASN A 494 -9.69 -14.46 8.80
N ILE A 495 -9.00 -15.28 9.58
CA ILE A 495 -9.62 -16.32 10.39
C ILE A 495 -9.02 -16.37 11.80
N GLU A 496 -9.90 -16.44 12.80
CA GLU A 496 -9.56 -16.72 14.19
C GLU A 496 -10.13 -18.10 14.57
N ILE A 497 -9.27 -18.99 15.05
CA ILE A 497 -9.67 -20.33 15.54
C ILE A 497 -9.36 -20.41 17.03
N LYS A 498 -10.40 -20.62 17.83
CA LYS A 498 -10.28 -20.97 19.25
C LYS A 498 -10.45 -22.47 19.40
N HIS A 499 -9.65 -23.05 20.28
CA HIS A 499 -9.72 -24.46 20.66
C HIS A 499 -10.20 -24.51 22.10
N GLU A 500 -10.88 -25.58 22.47
CA GLU A 500 -11.40 -25.75 23.83
C GLU A 500 -10.24 -25.65 24.84
N GLU A 501 -10.45 -24.88 25.91
CA GLU A 501 -9.49 -24.84 27.01
C GLU A 501 -9.54 -26.19 27.73
N VAL A 502 -8.53 -27.01 27.51
CA VAL A 502 -8.29 -28.18 28.36
C VAL A 502 -7.78 -27.62 29.68
N GLU A 503 -8.68 -27.40 30.66
CA GLU A 503 -8.28 -27.37 32.06
C GLU A 503 -7.32 -28.52 32.25
N HIS A 504 -6.09 -28.23 32.71
CA HIS A 504 -5.01 -29.20 32.85
C HIS A 504 -5.51 -30.44 33.60
N SER A 505 -6.02 -31.40 32.86
CA SER A 505 -6.51 -32.67 33.36
C SER A 505 -5.28 -33.56 33.54
N ALA A 506 -4.41 -33.15 34.44
CA ALA A 506 -3.51 -34.06 35.13
C ALA A 506 -4.30 -35.07 36.00
N ALA A 507 -5.63 -34.91 36.11
CA ALA A 507 -6.54 -35.77 36.85
C ALA A 507 -7.28 -36.83 36.00
N ALA A 508 -7.23 -36.74 34.66
CA ALA A 508 -7.81 -37.76 33.78
C ALA A 508 -6.71 -38.22 32.83
N GLY A 509 -6.42 -39.52 32.78
CA GLY A 509 -5.35 -40.12 31.96
C GLY A 509 -5.58 -40.03 30.45
N CYS A 510 -5.85 -38.83 29.94
CA CYS A 510 -5.99 -38.53 28.52
C CYS A 510 -4.62 -38.57 27.85
N ASP A 511 -4.61 -39.17 26.67
CA ASP A 511 -3.46 -39.29 25.79
C ASP A 511 -2.89 -37.89 25.48
N PRO A 512 -1.62 -37.60 25.79
CA PRO A 512 -0.98 -36.31 25.47
C PRO A 512 -0.89 -36.02 23.96
N THR A 513 -1.28 -36.97 23.10
CA THR A 513 -1.39 -36.81 21.65
C THR A 513 -2.80 -36.50 21.14
N ALA A 514 -3.82 -36.51 22.01
CA ALA A 514 -5.19 -36.21 21.64
C ALA A 514 -5.33 -34.76 21.13
N LEU A 515 -5.94 -34.60 19.96
CA LEU A 515 -6.16 -33.30 19.34
C LEU A 515 -7.21 -32.50 20.13
N ILE A 516 -6.85 -31.30 20.58
CA ILE A 516 -7.79 -30.37 21.20
C ILE A 516 -8.85 -29.96 20.15
N PRO A 517 -10.15 -30.15 20.39
CA PRO A 517 -11.20 -29.79 19.45
C PRO A 517 -11.25 -28.29 19.15
N VAL A 518 -11.79 -27.94 17.97
CA VAL A 518 -12.08 -26.55 17.61
C VAL A 518 -13.37 -26.11 18.31
N GLU A 519 -13.25 -25.13 19.20
CA GLU A 519 -14.38 -24.57 19.96
C GLU A 519 -15.18 -23.59 19.09
N SER A 520 -14.47 -22.65 18.45
CA SER A 520 -15.12 -21.64 17.60
C SER A 520 -14.21 -21.15 16.48
N ILE A 521 -14.84 -20.89 15.34
CA ILE A 521 -14.21 -20.28 14.17
C ILE A 521 -14.91 -18.96 13.89
N ARG A 522 -14.11 -17.90 13.80
CA ARG A 522 -14.56 -16.58 13.42
C ARG A 522 -13.87 -16.14 12.14
N LEU A 523 -14.68 -15.97 11.10
CA LEU A 523 -14.25 -15.41 9.83
C LEU A 523 -14.38 -13.88 9.87
N LEU A 524 -13.28 -13.20 9.58
CA LEU A 524 -13.19 -11.74 9.54
C LEU A 524 -13.27 -11.29 8.09
N HIS A 525 -14.50 -11.12 7.62
CA HIS A 525 -14.77 -10.68 6.26
C HIS A 525 -14.28 -9.23 6.01
N PRO A 526 -13.95 -8.90 4.75
CA PRO A 526 -13.69 -7.52 4.36
C PRO A 526 -14.78 -6.56 4.83
N GLN A 527 -14.37 -5.37 5.28
CA GLN A 527 -15.31 -4.32 5.66
C GLN A 527 -16.14 -3.90 4.43
N PRO A 528 -17.41 -3.49 4.62
CA PRO A 528 -18.28 -3.04 3.53
C PRO A 528 -17.88 -1.65 2.99
N PHE A 529 -16.83 -1.04 3.53
CA PHE A 529 -16.22 0.20 3.09
C PHE A 529 -14.70 0.05 2.99
N SER A 530 -14.05 1.00 2.31
CA SER A 530 -12.58 1.11 2.30
C SER A 530 -12.13 2.10 3.36
N ARG A 531 -11.13 1.71 4.13
CA ARG A 531 -10.53 2.54 5.19
C ARG A 531 -9.52 3.50 4.56
N VAL A 532 -10.04 4.51 3.87
CA VAL A 532 -9.30 5.57 3.17
C VAL A 532 -9.98 6.94 3.37
N PRO A 533 -9.24 8.06 3.24
CA PRO A 533 -9.84 9.38 3.14
C PRO A 533 -10.86 9.44 2.00
N GLN A 534 -12.07 9.94 2.27
CA GLN A 534 -13.16 9.91 1.29
C GLN A 534 -14.17 11.03 1.48
N VAL A 535 -14.74 11.47 0.35
CA VAL A 535 -15.97 12.28 0.28
C VAL A 535 -17.15 11.34 0.11
N THR A 536 -18.16 11.42 0.98
CA THR A 536 -19.36 10.55 0.89
C THR A 536 -20.60 11.27 0.38
N ALA A 537 -20.61 12.60 0.46
CA ALA A 537 -21.64 13.50 -0.02
C ALA A 537 -21.07 14.93 -0.06
N PRO A 538 -21.73 15.90 -0.75
CA PRO A 538 -21.35 17.30 -0.68
C PRO A 538 -21.19 17.74 0.78
N ARG A 539 -20.05 18.33 1.15
CA ARG A 539 -19.74 18.75 2.53
C ARG A 539 -19.65 17.63 3.58
N HIS A 540 -19.55 16.35 3.20
CA HIS A 540 -19.33 15.22 4.13
C HIS A 540 -18.00 14.52 3.86
N PHE A 541 -17.08 14.62 4.82
CA PHE A 541 -15.71 14.15 4.72
C PHE A 541 -15.34 13.17 5.83
N HIS A 542 -14.62 12.11 5.47
CA HIS A 542 -14.22 11.06 6.40
C HIS A 542 -12.73 10.77 6.26
N PHE A 543 -12.01 10.81 7.39
CA PHE A 543 -10.58 10.55 7.46
C PHE A 543 -10.31 9.42 8.46
N PRO A 544 -9.87 8.23 8.02
CA PRO A 544 -9.42 7.19 8.93
C PRO A 544 -8.12 7.62 9.62
N ILE A 545 -8.02 7.37 10.91
CA ILE A 545 -6.91 7.83 11.75
C ILE A 545 -5.93 6.67 11.97
N ALA A 546 -4.64 6.94 11.75
CA ALA A 546 -3.57 6.01 12.05
C ALA A 546 -3.37 5.85 13.57
N ASP A 547 -3.00 4.65 14.01
CA ASP A 547 -2.69 4.40 15.42
C ASP A 547 -1.24 4.82 15.73
N GLN A 548 -1.02 5.59 16.80
CA GLN A 548 0.31 6.11 17.17
C GLN A 548 1.31 4.98 17.48
N ALA A 549 0.82 3.78 17.83
CA ALA A 549 1.64 2.64 18.19
C ALA A 549 2.20 1.83 16.99
N ALA A 550 1.95 2.24 15.75
CA ALA A 550 2.31 1.46 14.56
C ALA A 550 3.76 1.64 14.04
N SER A 551 4.59 2.48 14.67
CA SER A 551 5.96 2.77 14.21
C SER A 551 7.04 1.81 14.71
N THR A 552 6.70 0.79 15.51
CA THR A 552 7.66 -0.23 15.95
C THR A 552 7.40 -1.58 15.27
N GLU A 553 8.36 -1.95 14.44
CA GLU A 553 8.49 -3.22 13.74
C GLU A 553 8.39 -4.40 14.71
N HIS A 554 7.71 -5.46 14.28
CA HIS A 554 7.40 -6.70 15.00
C HIS A 554 6.26 -6.65 16.03
N ARG A 555 5.03 -6.92 15.55
CA ARG A 555 3.99 -7.53 16.40
C ARG A 555 3.41 -8.78 15.78
N SER A 556 3.75 -9.90 16.41
CA SER A 556 2.96 -11.13 16.46
C SER A 556 1.74 -10.91 17.37
N GLN A 557 0.60 -11.49 16.97
CA GLN A 557 -0.65 -11.64 17.72
C GLN A 557 -1.44 -10.36 18.08
N VAL A 558 -2.56 -10.20 17.37
CA VAL A 558 -3.90 -9.76 17.82
C VAL A 558 -3.97 -8.88 19.08
N GLN A 559 -3.27 -7.74 19.11
CA GLN A 559 -3.79 -6.60 19.86
C GLN A 559 -4.75 -5.88 18.94
N GLN A 560 -6.04 -5.84 19.31
CA GLN A 560 -7.09 -5.14 18.59
C GLN A 560 -6.67 -3.69 18.33
N LYS A 561 -6.24 -3.42 17.09
CA LYS A 561 -5.89 -2.07 16.63
C LYS A 561 -7.10 -1.18 16.91
N ARG A 562 -6.94 -0.11 17.71
CA ARG A 562 -8.04 0.81 18.00
C ARG A 562 -8.28 1.66 16.77
N THR A 563 -9.16 1.18 15.90
CA THR A 563 -9.51 1.90 14.69
C THR A 563 -10.34 3.13 15.03
N ARG A 564 -10.05 4.26 14.41
CA ARG A 564 -10.74 5.54 14.63
C ARG A 564 -10.93 6.28 13.32
N TRP A 565 -11.92 7.16 13.27
CA TRP A 565 -12.17 8.04 12.14
C TRP A 565 -12.47 9.46 12.61
N LEU A 566 -12.11 10.44 11.80
CA LEU A 566 -12.61 11.81 11.84
C LEU A 566 -13.75 11.93 10.82
N CYS A 567 -14.92 12.33 11.28
CA CYS A 567 -16.06 12.70 10.44
C CYS A 567 -16.24 14.21 10.54
N ALA A 568 -16.11 14.91 9.42
CA ALA A 568 -16.37 16.34 9.32
C ALA A 568 -17.53 16.57 8.35
N TYR A 569 -18.61 17.19 8.81
CA TYR A 569 -19.79 17.44 8.00
C TYR A 569 -20.46 18.76 8.36
N ARG A 570 -21.22 19.35 7.43
CA ARG A 570 -22.20 20.40 7.74
C ARG A 570 -23.58 19.77 7.67
N GLU A 571 -24.47 20.19 8.56
CA GLU A 571 -25.88 19.82 8.44
C GLU A 571 -26.42 20.56 7.22
N ASP A 572 -27.05 19.82 6.30
CA ASP A 572 -27.85 20.45 5.26
C ASP A 572 -28.92 21.28 5.96
N ALA A 573 -29.07 22.54 5.53
CA ALA A 573 -30.20 23.34 5.97
C ALA A 573 -31.45 22.57 5.53
N MET A 574 -32.10 21.89 6.48
CA MET A 574 -33.39 21.27 6.21
C MET A 574 -34.31 22.39 5.75
N ASN A 575 -34.70 22.34 4.48
CA ASN A 575 -35.92 22.97 4.01
C ASN A 575 -37.12 22.25 4.63
#